data_AF-A0AAN8IH09-F1
#
_entry.id   AF-A0AAN8IH09-F1
#
_cell.length_a   1.000
_cell.length_b   1.000
_cell.length_c   1.000
_cell.angle_alpha   90.00
_cell.angle_beta   90.00
_cell.angle_gamma   90.00
#
_symmetry.space_group_name_H-M   'P 1'
#
loop_
_entity.id
_entity.type
_entity.pdbx_description
1 polymer ?
#
loop_
_entity_poly.entity_id
_entity_poly.type
_entity_poly.pdbx_seq_one_letter_code
_entity_poly.pdbx_strand_id
1 'polypeptide(L)'
;MGWAPYGQDFTLRPAGTLAGLVLVNPTGLRRHRAQRPFCAIKFVLWLYSLGEPAKNLMHPFMKYFYNNIIGLRLDTGERAMMCVRTMASLEYAKGLRSHIDSINRRKNARVLVVYGGNDILIETEIPRELACSFDDHRELICNDSDEAAEKRFIQETCELFSNGARTVSINFVKDGHFLQRDRARYIADSIEAILRSQM
;
A
#
# COMPACT_ATOMS: atom_id res chain seq x y z
N MET A 1 -4.75 -50.96 -3.57
CA MET A 1 -3.89 -49.77 -3.35
C MET A 1 -4.42 -48.66 -4.23
N GLY A 2 -5.18 -47.74 -3.63
CA GLY A 2 -5.87 -46.67 -4.35
C GLY A 2 -4.93 -45.51 -4.63
N TRP A 3 -4.90 -45.09 -5.90
CA TRP A 3 -4.41 -43.78 -6.30
C TRP A 3 -5.65 -42.95 -6.63
N ALA A 4 -5.86 -41.87 -5.88
CA ALA A 4 -6.95 -40.94 -6.09
C ALA A 4 -6.75 -40.17 -7.40
N PRO A 5 -7.81 -39.95 -8.21
CA PRO A 5 -7.69 -39.18 -9.43
C PRO A 5 -7.58 -37.69 -9.10
N TYR A 6 -6.62 -37.02 -9.75
CA TYR A 6 -6.54 -35.57 -9.84
C TYR A 6 -7.80 -35.06 -10.56
N GLY A 7 -8.71 -34.48 -9.78
CA GLY A 7 -9.96 -33.92 -10.24
C GLY A 7 -10.53 -33.02 -9.16
N GLN A 8 -9.80 -31.97 -8.78
CA GLN A 8 -10.44 -30.82 -8.17
C GLN A 8 -10.84 -29.89 -9.30
N ASP A 9 -12.15 -29.86 -9.57
CA ASP A 9 -12.81 -28.79 -10.29
C ASP A 9 -12.50 -27.47 -9.57
N PHE A 10 -11.46 -26.78 -10.02
CA PHE A 10 -11.37 -25.34 -9.82
C PHE A 10 -12.50 -24.72 -10.64
N THR A 11 -13.67 -24.61 -10.02
CA THR A 11 -14.72 -23.72 -10.49
C THR A 11 -14.15 -22.30 -10.42
N LEU A 12 -13.54 -21.87 -11.52
CA LEU A 12 -13.14 -20.49 -11.74
C LEU A 12 -14.40 -19.66 -11.51
N ARG A 13 -14.39 -18.89 -10.40
CA ARG A 13 -15.41 -17.89 -10.13
C ARG A 13 -15.58 -17.00 -11.36
N PRO A 14 -16.77 -16.47 -11.62
CA PRO A 14 -16.96 -15.52 -12.70
C PRO A 14 -15.89 -14.43 -12.56
N ALA A 15 -15.22 -14.09 -13.67
CA ALA A 15 -14.06 -13.20 -13.74
C ALA A 15 -14.30 -11.73 -13.30
N GLY A 16 -15.34 -11.47 -12.48
CA GLY A 16 -15.79 -10.14 -12.04
C GLY A 16 -15.94 -9.93 -10.53
N THR A 17 -15.69 -10.93 -9.68
CA THR A 17 -15.81 -10.77 -8.22
C THR A 17 -14.46 -10.41 -7.57
N LEU A 18 -14.38 -9.19 -7.01
CA LEU A 18 -13.27 -8.74 -6.17
C LEU A 18 -13.21 -9.60 -4.90
N ALA A 19 -12.20 -10.46 -4.78
CA ALA A 19 -11.96 -11.27 -3.58
C ALA A 19 -11.38 -10.43 -2.43
N GLY A 20 -10.43 -9.54 -2.73
CA GLY A 20 -9.93 -8.59 -1.76
C GLY A 20 -9.00 -7.55 -2.34
N LEU A 21 -8.66 -6.57 -1.51
CA LEU A 21 -7.78 -5.45 -1.79
C LEU A 21 -6.65 -5.45 -0.77
N VAL A 22 -5.41 -5.47 -1.23
CA VAL A 22 -4.23 -5.34 -0.38
C VAL A 22 -3.52 -4.03 -0.68
N LEU A 23 -3.38 -3.20 0.35
CA LEU A 23 -2.74 -1.89 0.28
C LEU A 23 -1.50 -1.90 1.16
N VAL A 24 -0.32 -1.71 0.55
CA VAL A 24 0.97 -1.65 1.25
C VAL A 24 1.50 -0.22 1.16
N ASN A 25 1.76 0.39 2.31
CA ASN A 25 2.13 1.81 2.44
C ASN A 25 1.27 2.74 1.56
N PRO A 26 -0.07 2.71 1.71
CA PRO A 26 -0.94 3.50 0.85
C PRO A 26 -0.79 5.00 1.11
N THR A 27 -1.09 5.78 0.08
CA THR A 27 -1.04 7.25 0.12
C THR A 27 -2.15 7.90 0.97
N GLY A 28 -3.11 7.11 1.44
CA GLY A 28 -4.20 7.56 2.29
C GLY A 28 -5.15 8.59 1.67
N LEU A 29 -5.88 9.29 2.53
CA LEU A 29 -6.97 10.20 2.14
C LEU A 29 -6.57 11.68 2.10
N ARG A 30 -5.32 12.01 2.43
CA ARG A 30 -4.80 13.38 2.46
C ARG A 30 -3.28 13.43 2.21
N ARG A 31 -2.77 14.63 1.93
CA ARG A 31 -1.35 14.87 1.67
C ARG A 31 -0.44 14.56 2.86
N HIS A 32 0.69 13.92 2.57
CA HIS A 32 1.75 13.55 3.52
C HIS A 32 2.73 14.70 3.81
N ARG A 33 3.57 14.50 4.83
CA ARG A 33 4.71 15.36 5.19
C ARG A 33 5.68 15.55 4.03
N ALA A 34 6.02 14.49 3.30
CA ALA A 34 6.94 14.55 2.17
C ALA A 34 6.48 15.48 1.03
N GLN A 35 5.20 15.84 1.00
CA GLN A 35 4.61 16.71 -0.02
C GLN A 35 4.45 18.16 0.44
N ARG A 36 4.91 18.50 1.65
CA ARG A 36 4.84 19.85 2.21
C ARG A 36 6.21 20.55 2.11
N PRO A 37 6.26 21.82 1.67
CA PRO A 37 5.15 22.61 1.17
C PRO A 37 4.80 22.27 -0.29
N PHE A 38 3.50 22.14 -0.60
CA PHE A 38 3.05 21.72 -1.94
C PHE A 38 3.38 22.75 -3.03
N CYS A 39 3.62 24.01 -2.66
CA CYS A 39 4.07 25.04 -3.60
C CYS A 39 5.44 24.70 -4.21
N ALA A 40 6.34 24.07 -3.46
CA ALA A 40 7.63 23.62 -3.97
C ALA A 40 7.46 22.56 -5.07
N ILE A 41 6.55 21.61 -4.87
CA ILE A 41 6.21 20.59 -5.88
C ILE A 41 5.67 21.26 -7.16
N LYS A 42 4.74 22.22 -7.02
CA LYS A 42 4.21 22.96 -8.18
C LYS A 42 5.30 23.75 -8.89
N PHE A 43 6.20 24.39 -8.15
CA PHE A 43 7.31 25.15 -8.71
C PHE A 43 8.28 24.25 -9.49
N VAL A 44 8.64 23.10 -8.93
CA VAL A 44 9.47 22.09 -9.62
C VAL A 44 8.80 21.62 -10.91
N LEU A 45 7.50 21.34 -10.89
CA LEU A 45 6.76 20.94 -12.10
C LEU A 45 6.63 22.07 -13.13
N TRP A 46 6.48 23.31 -12.67
CA TRP A 46 6.49 24.48 -13.55
C TRP A 46 7.86 24.65 -14.22
N LEU A 47 8.95 24.54 -13.47
CA LEU A 47 10.32 24.58 -14.02
C LEU A 47 10.52 23.49 -15.07
N TYR A 48 10.02 22.28 -14.79
CA TYR A 48 10.09 21.16 -15.72
C TYR A 48 9.28 21.38 -17.00
N SER A 49 8.26 22.25 -16.96
CA SER A 49 7.42 22.58 -18.11
C SER A 49 8.07 23.61 -19.07
N LEU A 50 9.22 24.21 -18.72
CA LEU A 50 9.90 25.23 -19.54
C LEU A 50 10.64 24.66 -20.77
N GLY A 51 10.57 23.35 -21.02
CA GLY A 51 11.17 22.70 -22.19
C GLY A 51 12.52 22.03 -21.91
N GLU A 52 13.18 21.55 -22.97
CA GLU A 52 14.33 20.65 -22.82
C GLU A 52 15.56 21.20 -22.09
N PRO A 53 15.93 22.48 -22.21
CA PRO A 53 17.02 23.03 -21.42
C PRO A 53 16.80 22.86 -19.91
N ALA A 54 15.57 23.06 -19.43
CA ALA A 54 15.23 22.87 -18.03
C ALA A 54 15.24 21.39 -17.64
N LYS A 55 14.72 20.49 -18.49
CA LYS A 55 14.74 19.04 -18.20
C LYS A 55 16.16 18.50 -18.10
N ASN A 56 17.05 18.90 -19.01
CA ASN A 56 18.46 18.49 -18.99
C ASN A 56 19.19 18.91 -17.71
N LEU A 57 18.84 20.06 -17.13
CA LEU A 57 19.38 20.49 -15.84
C LEU A 57 18.73 19.76 -14.67
N MET A 58 17.41 19.58 -14.71
CA MET A 58 16.65 18.99 -13.61
C MET A 58 16.89 17.49 -13.46
N HIS A 59 17.07 16.72 -14.53
CA HIS A 59 17.26 15.28 -14.45
C HIS A 59 18.44 14.86 -13.55
N PRO A 60 19.67 15.34 -13.73
CA PRO A 60 20.78 14.97 -12.85
C PRO A 60 20.54 15.42 -11.40
N PHE A 61 19.99 16.61 -11.19
CA PHE A 61 19.65 17.12 -9.86
C PHE A 61 18.62 16.23 -9.15
N MET A 62 17.53 15.88 -9.84
CA MET A 62 16.44 15.08 -9.28
C MET A 62 16.86 13.64 -9.03
N LYS A 63 17.71 13.07 -9.91
CA LYS A 63 18.33 11.76 -9.68
C LYS A 63 19.18 11.79 -8.41
N TYR A 64 20.01 12.82 -8.24
CA TYR A 64 20.83 12.98 -7.04
C TYR A 64 19.96 13.11 -5.78
N PHE A 65 18.92 13.96 -5.81
CA PHE A 65 18.01 14.18 -4.70
C PHE A 65 17.29 12.89 -4.28
N TYR A 66 16.69 12.17 -5.22
CA TYR A 66 15.98 10.92 -4.90
C TYR A 66 16.90 9.82 -4.39
N ASN A 67 18.08 9.65 -5.00
CA ASN A 67 18.99 8.56 -4.62
C ASN A 67 19.74 8.83 -3.31
N ASN A 68 20.19 10.07 -3.07
CA ASN A 68 21.08 10.40 -1.96
C ASN A 68 20.37 11.04 -0.77
N ILE A 69 19.25 11.74 -0.98
CA ILE A 69 18.52 12.41 0.10
C ILE A 69 17.30 11.58 0.52
N ILE A 70 16.52 11.10 -0.44
CA ILE A 70 15.33 10.27 -0.13
C ILE A 70 15.72 8.80 0.07
N GLY A 71 16.74 8.30 -0.66
CA GLY A 71 17.14 6.89 -0.63
C GLY A 71 16.29 5.97 -1.53
N LEU A 72 15.49 6.54 -2.43
CA LEU A 72 14.78 5.78 -3.46
C LEU A 72 15.72 5.54 -4.63
N ARG A 73 16.22 4.30 -4.80
CA ARG A 73 17.15 3.94 -5.89
C ARG A 73 16.43 4.06 -7.24
N LEU A 74 16.69 5.16 -7.96
CA LEU A 74 16.18 5.45 -9.29
C LEU A 74 17.30 5.46 -10.35
N ASP A 75 16.98 4.93 -11.52
CA ASP A 75 17.92 4.83 -12.65
C ASP A 75 18.12 6.17 -13.36
N THR A 76 17.04 6.97 -13.47
CA THR A 76 17.03 8.23 -14.25
C THR A 76 16.32 9.37 -13.51
N GLY A 77 16.72 10.59 -13.82
CA GLY A 77 16.08 11.81 -13.32
C GLY A 77 14.66 12.01 -13.86
N GLU A 78 14.39 11.50 -15.06
CA GLU A 78 13.04 11.46 -15.61
C GLU A 78 12.09 10.65 -14.72
N ARG A 79 12.52 9.47 -14.25
CA ARG A 79 11.72 8.66 -13.30
C ARG A 79 11.46 9.42 -12.00
N ALA A 80 12.45 10.16 -11.50
CA ALA A 80 12.27 11.02 -10.32
C ALA A 80 11.21 12.10 -10.58
N MET A 81 11.22 12.74 -11.75
CA MET A 81 10.21 13.72 -12.13
C MET A 81 8.82 13.10 -12.33
N MET A 82 8.74 11.87 -12.82
CA MET A 82 7.49 11.12 -12.88
C MET A 82 6.91 10.88 -11.47
N CYS A 83 7.74 10.53 -10.48
CA CYS A 83 7.30 10.45 -9.09
C CYS A 83 6.73 11.78 -8.58
N VAL A 84 7.42 12.90 -8.83
CA VAL A 84 6.93 14.24 -8.46
C VAL A 84 5.58 14.55 -9.14
N ARG A 85 5.45 14.25 -10.43
CA ARG A 85 4.22 14.47 -11.18
C ARG A 85 3.07 13.62 -10.65
N THR A 86 3.31 12.35 -10.38
CA THR A 86 2.32 11.44 -9.79
C THR A 86 1.85 11.94 -8.43
N MET A 87 2.78 12.37 -7.56
CA MET A 87 2.43 12.95 -6.26
C MET A 87 1.56 14.21 -6.40
N ALA A 88 1.84 15.06 -7.40
CA ALA A 88 1.05 16.26 -7.64
C ALA A 88 -0.36 15.98 -8.19
N SER A 89 -0.56 14.86 -8.88
CA SER A 89 -1.84 14.49 -9.50
C SER A 89 -2.76 13.67 -8.59
N LEU A 90 -2.33 13.31 -7.38
CA LEU A 90 -3.17 12.56 -6.44
C LEU A 90 -4.38 13.39 -6.01
N GLU A 91 -5.58 12.82 -6.19
CA GLU A 91 -6.84 13.43 -5.76
C GLU A 91 -7.26 13.02 -4.33
N TYR A 92 -6.52 12.10 -3.70
CA TYR A 92 -6.75 11.57 -2.35
C TYR A 92 -8.24 11.27 -2.09
N ALA A 93 -8.83 11.80 -1.00
CA ALA A 93 -10.24 11.64 -0.67
C ALA A 93 -11.21 11.94 -1.83
N LYS A 94 -10.93 12.96 -2.66
CA LYS A 94 -11.81 13.33 -3.78
C LYS A 94 -11.90 12.21 -4.81
N GLY A 95 -10.79 11.54 -5.11
CA GLY A 95 -10.74 10.43 -6.07
C GLY A 95 -11.05 9.06 -5.45
N LEU A 96 -10.71 8.84 -4.18
CA LEU A 96 -10.76 7.53 -3.55
C LEU A 96 -12.09 7.21 -2.86
N ARG A 97 -12.86 8.20 -2.39
CA ARG A 97 -14.09 7.95 -1.62
C ARG A 97 -15.10 7.06 -2.34
N SER A 98 -15.39 7.34 -3.62
CA SER A 98 -16.34 6.52 -4.41
C SER A 98 -15.88 5.06 -4.58
N HIS A 99 -14.57 4.83 -4.64
CA HIS A 99 -13.97 3.50 -4.74
C HIS A 99 -14.07 2.76 -3.40
N ILE A 100 -13.79 3.45 -2.29
CA ILE A 100 -13.96 2.92 -0.92
C ILE A 100 -15.42 2.53 -0.69
N ASP A 101 -16.37 3.42 -1.02
CA ASP A 101 -17.80 3.13 -0.90
C ASP A 101 -18.22 1.91 -1.74
N SER A 102 -17.63 1.76 -2.93
CA SER A 102 -17.90 0.62 -3.81
C SER A 102 -17.35 -0.70 -3.24
N ILE A 103 -16.24 -0.66 -2.51
CA ILE A 103 -15.67 -1.81 -1.80
C ILE A 103 -16.51 -2.14 -0.56
N ASN A 104 -16.91 -1.13 0.22
CA ASN A 104 -17.75 -1.29 1.40
C ASN A 104 -19.12 -1.92 1.07
N ARG A 105 -19.69 -1.66 -0.12
CA ARG A 105 -20.91 -2.36 -0.59
C ARG A 105 -20.71 -3.84 -0.91
N ARG A 106 -19.49 -4.29 -1.20
CA ARG A 106 -19.17 -5.69 -1.52
C ARG A 106 -18.93 -6.48 -0.24
N LYS A 107 -19.97 -7.16 0.25
CA LYS A 107 -19.93 -7.93 1.51
C LYS A 107 -18.81 -8.98 1.56
N ASN A 108 -18.45 -9.53 0.40
CA ASN A 108 -17.44 -10.60 0.30
C ASN A 108 -16.02 -10.06 0.13
N ALA A 109 -15.83 -8.78 -0.24
CA ALA A 109 -14.48 -8.26 -0.41
C ALA A 109 -13.80 -8.05 0.94
N ARG A 110 -12.56 -8.57 1.07
CA ARG A 110 -11.70 -8.32 2.23
C ARG A 110 -10.66 -7.26 1.93
N VAL A 111 -10.29 -6.47 2.92
CA VAL A 111 -9.29 -5.40 2.78
C VAL A 111 -8.16 -5.63 3.76
N LEU A 112 -6.93 -5.60 3.28
CA LEU A 112 -5.72 -5.58 4.10
C LEU A 112 -5.01 -4.25 3.89
N VAL A 113 -4.72 -3.54 4.97
CA VAL A 113 -3.91 -2.31 4.95
C VAL A 113 -2.65 -2.52 5.78
N VAL A 114 -1.49 -2.52 5.14
CA VAL A 114 -0.19 -2.75 5.77
C VAL A 114 0.61 -1.46 5.70
N TYR A 115 1.10 -0.96 6.83
CA TYR A 115 1.90 0.27 6.85
C TYR A 115 2.97 0.27 7.95
N GLY A 116 4.04 1.04 7.71
CA GLY A 116 5.21 1.13 8.57
C GLY A 116 5.08 2.29 9.55
N GLY A 117 5.51 2.08 10.79
CA GLY A 117 5.45 3.09 11.83
C GLY A 117 6.59 4.10 11.81
N ASN A 118 7.73 3.70 11.24
CA ASN A 118 8.94 4.50 11.15
C ASN A 118 9.21 4.97 9.71
N ASP A 119 8.15 5.24 8.96
CA ASP A 119 8.24 5.80 7.60
C ASP A 119 8.46 7.32 7.67
N ILE A 120 9.63 7.77 7.19
CA ILE A 120 9.98 9.20 7.16
C ILE A 120 9.15 10.01 6.14
N LEU A 121 8.51 9.33 5.19
CA LEU A 121 7.77 9.95 4.08
C LEU A 121 6.28 10.09 4.38
N ILE A 122 5.70 9.13 5.11
CA ILE A 122 4.27 8.99 5.35
C ILE A 122 4.00 8.92 6.84
N GLU A 123 3.21 9.86 7.36
CA GLU A 123 2.76 9.81 8.75
C GLU A 123 1.76 8.67 8.98
N THR A 124 1.91 7.93 10.08
CA THR A 124 1.11 6.74 10.41
C THR A 124 -0.38 7.00 10.52
N GLU A 125 -0.79 8.22 10.87
CA GLU A 125 -2.20 8.58 10.97
C GLU A 125 -2.89 8.57 9.60
N ILE A 126 -2.16 8.77 8.50
CA ILE A 126 -2.73 8.83 7.15
C ILE A 126 -3.18 7.45 6.62
N PRO A 127 -2.34 6.39 6.62
CA PRO A 127 -2.79 5.05 6.25
C PRO A 127 -3.80 4.49 7.25
N ARG A 128 -3.71 4.85 8.54
CA ARG A 128 -4.73 4.50 9.55
C ARG A 128 -6.09 5.12 9.23
N GLU A 129 -6.12 6.41 8.91
CA GLU A 129 -7.35 7.12 8.47
C GLU A 129 -7.99 6.44 7.26
N LEU A 130 -7.18 6.00 6.29
CA LEU A 130 -7.67 5.22 5.16
C LEU A 130 -8.23 3.86 5.60
N ALA A 131 -7.54 3.13 6.47
CA ALA A 131 -8.02 1.84 6.95
C ALA A 131 -9.38 1.96 7.67
N CYS A 132 -9.55 2.98 8.51
CA CYS A 132 -10.81 3.25 9.22
C CYS A 132 -11.96 3.67 8.29
N SER A 133 -11.69 4.01 7.02
CA SER A 133 -12.74 4.32 6.05
C SER A 133 -13.41 3.08 5.43
N PHE A 134 -12.83 1.89 5.66
CA PHE A 134 -13.43 0.63 5.26
C PHE A 134 -14.26 0.02 6.40
N ASP A 135 -15.35 -0.65 6.03
CA ASP A 135 -16.26 -1.26 7.00
C ASP A 135 -15.60 -2.39 7.82
N ASP A 136 -16.05 -2.57 9.07
CA ASP A 136 -15.61 -3.62 10.01
C ASP A 136 -14.08 -3.74 10.08
N HIS A 137 -13.46 -2.59 10.30
CA HIS A 137 -12.02 -2.42 10.46
C HIS A 137 -11.52 -2.92 11.81
N ARG A 138 -10.50 -3.78 11.76
CA ARG A 138 -9.75 -4.30 12.89
C ARG A 138 -8.30 -3.87 12.75
N GLU A 139 -7.75 -3.27 13.80
CA GLU A 139 -6.38 -2.78 13.80
C GLU A 139 -5.47 -3.67 14.65
N LEU A 140 -4.32 -4.03 14.07
CA LEU A 140 -3.22 -4.72 14.70
C LEU A 140 -2.00 -3.80 14.79
N ILE A 141 -1.22 -3.93 15.87
CA ILE A 141 -0.01 -3.11 16.09
C ILE A 141 1.15 -4.04 16.45
N CYS A 142 2.12 -4.13 15.55
CA CYS A 142 3.34 -4.91 15.73
C CYS A 142 4.48 -4.00 16.24
N ASN A 143 4.83 -4.16 17.51
CA ASN A 143 5.94 -3.43 18.13
C ASN A 143 7.30 -4.11 17.95
N ASP A 144 7.33 -5.30 17.34
CA ASP A 144 8.51 -6.16 17.27
C ASP A 144 8.94 -6.43 15.82
N SER A 145 10.24 -6.59 15.62
CA SER A 145 10.83 -6.83 14.30
C SER A 145 11.26 -8.27 14.08
N ASP A 146 11.06 -9.13 15.08
CA ASP A 146 11.50 -10.52 15.00
C ASP A 146 10.51 -11.42 14.22
N GLU A 147 11.00 -12.61 13.88
CA GLU A 147 10.27 -13.59 13.08
C GLU A 147 9.07 -14.19 13.83
N ALA A 148 9.15 -14.30 15.16
CA ALA A 148 8.09 -14.88 15.97
C ALA A 148 6.88 -13.93 16.04
N ALA A 149 7.14 -12.63 16.16
CA ALA A 149 6.13 -11.59 16.08
C ALA A 149 5.42 -11.63 14.71
N GLU A 150 6.17 -11.71 13.61
CA GLU A 150 5.57 -11.80 12.27
C GLU A 150 4.65 -13.03 12.15
N LYS A 151 5.10 -14.21 12.59
CA LYS A 151 4.27 -15.43 12.60
C LYS A 151 2.99 -15.27 13.42
N ARG A 152 3.09 -14.63 14.59
CA ARG A 152 1.91 -14.34 15.44
C ARG A 152 0.91 -13.47 14.70
N PHE A 153 1.36 -12.39 14.06
CA PHE A 153 0.48 -11.47 13.34
C PHE A 153 -0.09 -12.08 12.05
N ILE A 154 0.63 -12.99 11.39
CA ILE A 154 0.06 -13.80 10.30
C ILE A 154 -1.13 -14.60 10.84
N GLN A 155 -0.94 -15.34 11.94
CA GLN A 155 -1.99 -16.15 12.52
C GLN A 155 -3.20 -15.30 12.96
N GLU A 156 -2.96 -14.19 13.66
CA GLU A 156 -4.02 -13.27 14.10
C GLU A 156 -4.80 -12.68 12.93
N THR A 157 -4.12 -12.32 11.84
CA THR A 157 -4.76 -11.84 10.60
C THR A 157 -5.61 -12.91 9.94
N CYS A 158 -5.11 -14.15 9.87
CA CYS A 158 -5.86 -15.30 9.37
C CYS A 158 -7.12 -15.56 10.19
N GLU A 159 -7.01 -15.50 11.51
CA GLU A 159 -8.13 -15.70 12.45
C GLU A 159 -9.17 -14.59 12.29
N LEU A 160 -8.75 -13.33 12.18
CA LEU A 160 -9.67 -12.21 11.92
C LEU A 160 -10.48 -12.41 10.63
N PHE A 161 -9.81 -12.73 9.51
CA PHE A 161 -10.52 -12.96 8.25
C PHE A 161 -11.44 -14.19 8.31
N SER A 162 -11.01 -15.27 8.98
CA SER A 162 -11.81 -16.49 9.16
C SER A 162 -13.04 -16.25 10.04
N ASN A 163 -12.93 -15.36 11.03
CA ASN A 163 -14.03 -14.91 11.88
C ASN A 163 -14.93 -13.85 11.22
N GLY A 164 -14.69 -13.55 9.94
CA GLY A 164 -15.55 -12.71 9.12
C GLY A 164 -15.16 -11.23 9.08
N ALA A 165 -14.04 -10.84 9.70
CA ALA A 165 -13.56 -9.45 9.65
C ALA A 165 -13.42 -9.01 8.19
N ARG A 166 -13.98 -7.84 7.86
CA ARG A 166 -13.91 -7.33 6.48
C ARG A 166 -12.60 -6.61 6.19
N THR A 167 -12.10 -5.88 7.16
CA THR A 167 -10.90 -5.05 6.98
C THR A 167 -9.95 -5.31 8.14
N VAL A 168 -8.71 -5.69 7.82
CA VAL A 168 -7.63 -5.77 8.79
C VAL A 168 -6.57 -4.75 8.40
N SER A 169 -6.11 -3.94 9.35
CA SER A 169 -4.90 -3.15 9.16
C SER A 169 -3.83 -3.56 10.15
N ILE A 170 -2.57 -3.49 9.73
CA ILE A 170 -1.44 -3.67 10.64
C ILE A 170 -0.45 -2.51 10.52
N ASN A 171 -0.03 -2.01 11.67
CA ASN A 171 1.08 -1.08 11.82
C ASN A 171 2.32 -1.86 12.28
N PHE A 172 3.36 -1.90 11.45
CA PHE A 172 4.68 -2.39 11.86
C PHE A 172 5.51 -1.23 12.39
N VAL A 173 5.48 -1.01 13.70
CA VAL A 173 5.97 0.22 14.35
C VAL A 173 7.45 0.48 14.08
N LYS A 174 8.27 -0.58 14.04
CA LYS A 174 9.72 -0.50 13.83
C LYS A 174 10.12 -0.45 12.36
N ASP A 175 9.20 -0.71 11.44
CA ASP A 175 9.49 -0.83 10.02
C ASP A 175 9.33 0.51 9.29
N GLY A 176 10.12 0.68 8.23
CA GLY A 176 10.10 1.86 7.37
C GLY A 176 9.31 1.65 6.08
N HIS A 177 9.69 2.43 5.06
CA HIS A 177 8.96 2.54 3.80
C HIS A 177 8.94 1.27 2.93
N PHE A 178 9.85 0.31 3.14
CA PHE A 178 10.04 -0.86 2.25
C PHE A 178 9.37 -2.15 2.77
N LEU A 179 8.14 -2.06 3.29
CA LEU A 179 7.40 -3.21 3.82
C LEU A 179 7.24 -4.37 2.82
N GLN A 180 7.11 -4.09 1.54
CA GLN A 180 7.04 -5.12 0.50
C GLN A 180 8.29 -6.00 0.43
N ARG A 181 9.44 -5.48 0.88
CA ARG A 181 10.68 -6.25 1.03
C ARG A 181 10.77 -6.86 2.42
N ASP A 182 10.49 -6.07 3.45
CA ASP A 182 10.79 -6.43 4.84
C ASP A 182 9.72 -7.37 5.45
N ARG A 183 8.49 -7.37 4.92
CA ARG A 183 7.32 -8.16 5.36
C ARG A 183 6.64 -8.92 4.24
N ALA A 184 7.42 -9.36 3.24
CA ALA A 184 6.91 -10.07 2.07
C ALA A 184 6.11 -11.33 2.44
N ARG A 185 6.58 -12.09 3.46
CA ARG A 185 5.91 -13.30 3.94
C ARG A 185 4.56 -12.96 4.57
N TYR A 186 4.52 -12.02 5.51
CA TYR A 186 3.26 -11.55 6.08
C TYR A 186 2.24 -11.14 5.00
N ILE A 187 2.68 -10.39 3.99
CA ILE A 187 1.81 -9.95 2.89
C ILE A 187 1.28 -11.14 2.09
N ALA A 188 2.14 -12.10 1.72
CA ALA A 188 1.76 -13.27 0.96
C ALA A 188 0.76 -14.16 1.72
N ASP A 189 1.04 -14.46 2.98
CA ASP A 189 0.19 -15.33 3.81
C ASP A 189 -1.16 -14.66 4.12
N SER A 190 -1.17 -13.33 4.27
CA SER A 190 -2.42 -12.58 4.43
C SER A 190 -3.26 -12.56 3.15
N ILE A 191 -2.63 -12.53 1.96
CA ILE A 191 -3.33 -12.69 0.68
C ILE A 191 -3.95 -14.08 0.59
N GLU A 192 -3.21 -15.12 0.98
CA GLU A 192 -3.73 -16.48 1.01
C GLU A 192 -4.93 -16.60 1.97
N ALA A 193 -4.86 -15.99 3.15
CA ALA A 193 -5.96 -15.94 4.11
C ALA A 193 -7.21 -15.28 3.52
N ILE A 194 -7.05 -14.16 2.80
CA ILE A 194 -8.15 -13.51 2.08
C ILE A 194 -8.78 -14.49 1.11
N LEU A 195 -7.99 -15.15 0.26
CA LEU A 195 -8.49 -16.08 -0.76
C LEU A 195 -9.20 -17.29 -0.14
N ARG A 196 -8.68 -17.84 0.95
CA ARG A 196 -9.27 -18.97 1.68
C ARG A 196 -10.56 -18.59 2.40
N SER A 197 -10.64 -17.37 2.98
CA SER A 197 -11.86 -16.88 3.65
C SER A 197 -13.06 -16.69 2.70
N GLN A 198 -12.81 -16.75 1.40
CA GLN A 198 -13.85 -16.69 0.39
C GLN A 198 -14.47 -18.05 0.09
N MET A 199 -13.74 -19.15 0.31
CA MET A 199 -14.20 -20.52 0.04
C MET A 199 -15.22 -20.96 1.06
#